data_AF-A0AAV5J594-F1
#
_entry.id   AF-A0AAV5J594-F1
#
_cell.length_a   1.000
_cell.length_b   1.000
_cell.length_c   1.000
_cell.angle_alpha   90.00
_cell.angle_beta   90.00
_cell.angle_gamma   90.00
#
_symmetry.space_group_name_H-M   'P 1'
#
loop_
_entity.id
_entity.type
_entity.pdbx_description
1 polymer ?
#
loop_
_entity_poly.entity_id
_entity_poly.type
_entity_poly.pdbx_seq_one_letter_code
_entity_poly.pdbx_strand_id
1 'polypeptide(L)'
;MMAANELNAYAFLQSSLRAKGICKNILLLLGEFETKAGEQWLAFRNDGKYSAADFAKITSEQISRAHILGEKSPGPSEQNQTIKSRMHFVVKILQGAMSGLADMHNHNRLHPSLGPASVVLNTIIDATYLVPRVRDLAFSVDIRYGRTVLFLVFSRLVCSFDFSGTLH
;
A
#
# COMPACT_ATOMS: atom_id res chain seq x y z
N MET A 1 -18.72 -13.28 0.42
CA MET A 1 -18.50 -12.70 -0.92
C MET A 1 -17.18 -11.92 -1.01
N MET A 2 -16.88 -11.01 -0.07
CA MET A 2 -15.63 -10.24 -0.07
C MET A 2 -14.37 -11.09 0.18
N ALA A 3 -14.36 -11.94 1.21
CA ALA A 3 -13.24 -12.83 1.51
C ALA A 3 -12.93 -13.80 0.36
N ALA A 4 -13.96 -14.40 -0.25
CA ALA A 4 -13.80 -15.24 -1.43
C ALA A 4 -13.22 -14.49 -2.64
N ASN A 5 -13.60 -13.22 -2.88
CA ASN A 5 -12.98 -12.44 -3.96
C ASN A 5 -11.53 -12.07 -3.64
N GLU A 6 -11.22 -11.77 -2.38
CA GLU A 6 -9.84 -11.54 -1.94
C GLU A 6 -8.97 -12.79 -2.09
N LEU A 7 -9.46 -13.96 -1.68
CA LEU A 7 -8.81 -15.24 -1.94
C LEU A 7 -8.53 -15.41 -3.43
N ASN A 8 -9.57 -15.32 -4.26
CA ASN A 8 -9.46 -15.50 -5.71
C ASN A 8 -8.46 -14.50 -6.31
N ALA A 9 -8.41 -13.28 -5.78
CA ALA A 9 -7.46 -12.26 -6.17
C ALA A 9 -6.01 -12.71 -5.97
N TYR A 10 -5.67 -13.08 -4.75
CA TYR A 10 -4.33 -13.51 -4.41
C TYR A 10 -3.99 -14.84 -5.08
N ALA A 11 -4.89 -15.81 -5.09
CA ALA A 11 -4.68 -17.11 -5.75
C ALA A 11 -4.41 -16.93 -7.25
N PHE A 12 -5.13 -16.02 -7.92
CA PHE A 12 -4.91 -15.73 -9.33
C PHE A 12 -3.56 -15.05 -9.57
N LEU A 13 -3.25 -13.99 -8.83
CA LEU A 13 -1.96 -13.28 -8.94
C LEU A 13 -0.78 -14.18 -8.54
N GLN A 14 -1.01 -15.17 -7.67
CA GLN A 14 0.01 -16.11 -7.21
C GLN A 14 0.18 -17.34 -8.12
N SER A 15 -0.82 -17.69 -8.90
CA SER A 15 -0.77 -18.85 -9.82
C SER A 15 -0.17 -18.52 -11.18
N SER A 16 -0.31 -17.28 -11.66
CA SER A 16 0.33 -16.78 -12.89
C SER A 16 1.87 -16.74 -12.81
N LEU A 17 2.43 -17.04 -11.63
CA LEU A 17 3.83 -16.89 -11.27
C LEU A 17 4.77 -17.99 -11.75
N ARG A 18 4.26 -19.08 -12.36
CA ARG A 18 5.09 -20.21 -12.83
C ARG A 18 6.14 -19.81 -13.90
N ALA A 19 6.07 -18.60 -14.44
CA ALA A 19 6.97 -18.10 -15.49
C ALA A 19 7.85 -16.89 -15.12
N LYS A 20 7.53 -16.08 -14.08
CA LYS A 20 8.24 -14.80 -13.81
C LYS A 20 8.54 -14.48 -12.33
N GLY A 21 8.12 -15.32 -11.38
CA GLY A 21 8.38 -15.13 -9.94
C GLY A 21 7.42 -14.15 -9.26
N ILE A 22 7.29 -14.27 -7.93
CA ILE A 22 6.30 -13.55 -7.12
C ILE A 22 6.62 -12.06 -7.04
N CYS A 23 5.65 -11.19 -7.36
CA CYS A 23 5.78 -9.76 -7.12
C CYS A 23 5.99 -9.48 -5.62
N LYS A 24 7.18 -8.99 -5.26
CA LYS A 24 7.53 -8.64 -3.89
C LYS A 24 6.78 -7.41 -3.35
N ASN A 25 5.99 -6.73 -4.19
CA ASN A 25 5.24 -5.54 -3.82
C ASN A 25 3.73 -5.79 -3.71
N ILE A 26 3.32 -7.07 -3.69
CA ILE A 26 1.98 -7.51 -3.30
C ILE A 26 2.15 -8.37 -2.04
N LEU A 27 1.17 -8.29 -1.13
CA LEU A 27 1.15 -9.11 0.08
C LEU A 27 1.04 -10.61 -0.30
N LEU A 28 1.71 -11.48 0.44
CA LEU A 28 1.69 -12.91 0.13
C LEU A 28 0.62 -13.64 0.95
N LEU A 29 -0.35 -14.24 0.27
CA LEU A 29 -1.31 -15.18 0.86
C LEU A 29 -0.64 -16.55 1.03
N LEU A 30 -0.62 -17.04 2.27
CA LEU A 30 -0.08 -18.37 2.64
C LEU A 30 -1.14 -19.47 2.52
N GLY A 31 -2.40 -19.13 2.77
CA GLY A 31 -3.50 -20.07 2.67
C GLY A 31 -4.80 -19.51 3.22
N GLU A 32 -5.82 -20.36 3.19
CA GLU A 32 -7.13 -20.07 3.76
C GLU A 32 -7.60 -21.23 4.63
N PHE A 33 -8.54 -20.95 5.52
CA PHE A 33 -9.28 -21.96 6.25
C PHE A 33 -10.69 -21.47 6.59
N GLU A 34 -11.63 -22.41 6.66
CA GLU A 34 -13.00 -22.14 7.07
C GLU A 34 -13.24 -22.73 8.46
N THR A 35 -13.86 -21.97 9.36
CA THR A 35 -14.22 -22.48 10.68
C THR A 35 -15.50 -23.31 10.62
N LYS A 36 -15.77 -24.12 11.65
CA LYS A 36 -17.04 -24.87 11.76
C LYS A 36 -18.28 -23.96 11.79
N ALA A 37 -18.10 -22.67 12.06
CA ALA A 37 -19.15 -21.66 12.04
C ALA A 37 -19.37 -21.02 10.66
N GLY A 38 -18.62 -21.44 9.63
CA GLY A 38 -18.70 -20.90 8.27
C GLY A 38 -17.93 -19.59 8.05
N GLU A 39 -17.01 -19.23 8.96
CA GLU A 39 -16.17 -18.05 8.80
C GLU A 39 -14.96 -18.37 7.92
N GLN A 40 -14.73 -17.58 6.88
CA GLN A 40 -13.56 -17.71 6.02
C GLN A 40 -12.43 -16.83 6.54
N TRP A 41 -11.28 -17.45 6.82
CA TRP A 41 -10.08 -16.78 7.29
C TRP A 41 -8.96 -16.90 6.27
N LEU A 42 -8.24 -15.80 6.06
CA LEU A 42 -7.09 -15.72 5.15
C LEU A 42 -5.82 -15.52 5.97
N ALA A 43 -4.82 -16.36 5.74
CA ALA A 43 -3.53 -16.29 6.40
C ALA A 43 -2.50 -15.65 5.45
N PHE A 44 -1.94 -14.52 5.86
CA PHE A 44 -0.92 -13.79 5.10
C PHE A 44 0.47 -13.95 5.74
N ARG A 45 1.52 -13.84 4.94
CA ARG A 45 2.88 -13.75 5.46
C ARG A 45 3.02 -12.46 6.28
N ASN A 46 3.66 -12.57 7.44
CA ASN A 46 3.95 -11.40 8.27
C ASN A 46 5.07 -10.55 7.62
N ASP A 47 4.67 -9.71 6.67
CA ASP A 47 5.54 -8.79 5.93
C ASP A 47 5.59 -7.38 6.56
N GLY A 48 5.04 -7.20 7.76
CA GLY A 48 5.01 -5.91 8.45
C GLY A 48 3.72 -5.67 9.20
N LYS A 49 3.82 -4.90 10.30
CA LYS A 49 2.68 -4.49 11.13
C LYS A 49 2.13 -3.11 10.75
N TYR A 50 2.94 -2.26 10.16
CA TYR A 50 2.59 -0.86 9.90
C TYR A 50 2.09 -0.69 8.47
N SER A 51 1.15 0.23 8.29
CA SER A 51 0.76 0.75 7.00
C SER A 51 1.45 2.09 6.69
N ALA A 52 1.37 2.55 5.44
CA ALA A 52 1.80 3.91 5.10
C ALA A 52 0.96 4.98 5.82
N ALA A 53 -0.30 4.68 6.16
CA ALA A 53 -1.12 5.54 7.01
C ALA A 53 -0.54 5.64 8.44
N ASP A 54 -0.10 4.52 9.02
CA ASP A 54 0.52 4.50 10.36
C ASP A 54 1.84 5.27 10.35
N PHE A 55 2.66 5.11 9.31
CA PHE A 55 3.88 5.89 9.14
C PHE A 55 3.60 7.40 9.12
N ALA A 56 2.60 7.84 8.36
CA ALA A 56 2.20 9.24 8.31
C ALA A 56 1.75 9.76 9.68
N LYS A 57 0.94 8.97 10.40
CA LYS A 57 0.48 9.28 11.75
C LYS A 57 1.64 9.40 12.74
N ILE A 58 2.51 8.38 12.82
CA ILE A 58 3.67 8.35 13.73
C ILE A 58 4.59 9.54 13.45
N THR A 59 4.87 9.82 12.17
CA THR A 59 5.74 10.93 11.78
C THR A 59 5.14 12.29 12.17
N SER A 60 3.82 12.46 11.98
CA SER A 60 3.11 13.68 12.36
C SER A 60 3.11 13.89 13.89
N GLU A 61 2.83 12.84 14.66
CA GLU A 61 2.87 12.87 16.12
C GLU A 61 4.27 13.21 16.64
N GLN A 62 5.33 12.69 16.04
CA GLN A 62 6.72 13.03 16.40
C GLN A 62 7.02 14.51 16.17
N ILE A 63 6.60 15.07 15.03
CA ILE A 63 6.78 16.50 14.74
C ILE A 63 6.02 17.35 15.76
N SER A 64 4.77 16.98 16.06
CA SER A 64 3.93 17.69 17.01
C SER A 64 4.51 17.65 18.43
N ARG A 65 5.00 16.48 18.89
CA ARG A 65 5.64 16.34 20.21
C ARG A 65 6.92 17.14 20.33
N ALA A 66 7.79 17.12 19.32
CA ALA A 66 9.01 17.92 19.31
C ALA A 66 8.71 19.42 19.45
N HIS A 67 7.63 19.89 18.81
CA HIS A 67 7.17 21.27 18.94
C HIS A 67 6.62 21.59 20.35
N ILE A 68 5.85 20.70 20.97
CA ILE A 68 5.25 20.90 22.30
C ILE A 68 6.29 20.85 23.42
N LEU A 69 7.24 19.91 23.35
CA LEU A 69 8.19 19.66 24.43
C LEU A 69 9.34 20.69 24.48
N GLY A 70 9.35 21.67 23.55
CA GLY A 70 10.41 22.66 23.44
C GLY A 70 11.78 22.02 23.19
N GLU A 71 11.80 20.79 22.64
CA GLU A 71 13.04 20.13 22.24
C GLU A 71 13.76 21.06 21.27
N LYS A 72 15.06 21.25 21.50
CA LYS A 72 15.90 22.13 20.69
C LYS A 72 15.72 21.70 19.24
N SER A 73 15.21 22.59 18.39
CA SER A 73 15.02 22.27 16.98
C SER A 73 16.36 21.76 16.43
N PRO A 74 16.36 20.61 15.72
CA PRO A 74 17.58 20.09 15.11
C PRO A 74 18.24 21.21 14.31
N GLY A 75 19.57 21.28 14.33
CA GLY A 75 20.27 22.30 13.55
C GLY A 75 19.87 22.24 12.07
N PRO A 76 20.05 23.31 11.27
CA PRO A 76 19.59 23.34 9.87
C PRO A 76 20.07 22.14 9.03
N SER A 77 21.27 21.62 9.33
CA SER A 77 21.82 20.43 8.67
C SER A 77 21.04 19.14 9.01
N GLU A 78 20.76 18.90 10.29
CA GLU A 78 20.03 17.73 10.77
C GLU A 78 18.57 17.73 10.32
N GLN A 79 17.95 18.91 10.31
CA GLN A 79 16.59 19.09 9.80
C GLN A 79 16.51 18.78 8.30
N ASN A 80 17.47 19.28 7.51
CA ASN A 80 17.55 18.97 6.08
C ASN A 80 17.79 17.49 5.80
N GLN A 81 18.65 16.83 6.58
CA GLN A 81 18.86 15.37 6.47
C GLN A 81 17.60 14.58 6.82
N THR A 82 16.88 15.00 7.87
CA THR A 82 15.61 14.38 8.28
C THR A 82 14.55 14.51 7.19
N ILE A 83 14.40 15.69 6.59
CA ILE A 83 13.46 15.92 5.49
C ILE A 83 13.84 15.05 4.29
N LYS A 84 15.12 15.01 3.90
CA LYS A 84 15.60 14.17 2.80
C LYS A 84 15.32 12.68 3.05
N SER A 85 15.57 12.19 4.27
CA SER A 85 15.29 10.80 4.64
C SER A 85 13.80 10.47 4.55
N ARG A 86 12.92 11.36 5.08
CA ARG A 86 11.46 11.21 4.98
C ARG A 86 10.98 11.21 3.54
N MET A 87 11.49 12.12 2.70
CA MET A 87 11.16 12.16 1.28
C MET A 87 11.60 10.87 0.58
N HIS A 88 12.81 10.39 0.85
CA HIS A 88 13.30 9.13 0.30
C HIS A 88 12.40 7.94 0.71
N PHE A 89 11.97 7.91 1.97
CA PHE A 89 11.05 6.91 2.48
C PHE A 89 9.71 6.94 1.73
N VAL A 90 9.10 8.13 1.57
CA VAL A 90 7.85 8.30 0.81
C VAL A 90 8.00 7.86 -0.65
N VAL A 91 9.11 8.24 -1.31
CA VAL A 91 9.39 7.81 -2.69
C VAL A 91 9.46 6.29 -2.79
N LYS A 92 10.11 5.61 -1.83
CA LYS A 92 10.16 4.15 -1.78
C LYS A 92 8.76 3.54 -1.62
N ILE A 93 7.90 4.09 -0.76
CA ILE A 93 6.50 3.67 -0.62
C ILE A 93 5.78 3.74 -1.97
N LEU A 94 5.85 4.89 -2.64
CA LEU A 94 5.18 5.10 -3.93
C LEU A 94 5.71 4.14 -5.01
N GLN A 95 7.02 3.98 -5.12
CA GLN A 95 7.63 3.03 -6.06
C GLN A 95 7.17 1.60 -5.82
N GLY A 96 7.10 1.16 -4.56
CA GLY A 96 6.61 -0.17 -4.21
C GLY A 96 5.13 -0.34 -4.56
N ALA A 97 4.28 0.61 -4.17
CA ALA A 97 2.85 0.57 -4.47
C ALA A 97 2.59 0.54 -5.99
N MET A 98 3.28 1.38 -6.76
CA MET A 98 3.18 1.39 -8.22
C MET A 98 3.69 0.11 -8.86
N SER A 99 4.74 -0.51 -8.31
CA SER A 99 5.24 -1.81 -8.79
C SER A 99 4.23 -2.93 -8.56
N GLY A 100 3.56 -2.94 -7.40
CA GLY A 100 2.48 -3.87 -7.11
C GLY A 100 1.27 -3.68 -8.04
N LEU A 101 0.86 -2.42 -8.27
CA LEU A 101 -0.21 -2.11 -9.22
C LEU A 101 0.14 -2.51 -10.66
N ALA A 102 1.36 -2.22 -11.10
CA ALA A 102 1.82 -2.61 -12.44
C ALA A 102 1.76 -4.14 -12.62
N ASP A 103 2.14 -4.90 -11.59
CA ASP A 103 2.02 -6.35 -11.61
C ASP A 103 0.55 -6.82 -11.67
N MET A 104 -0.35 -6.21 -10.90
CA MET A 104 -1.79 -6.50 -10.99
C MET A 104 -2.32 -6.23 -12.41
N HIS A 105 -1.94 -5.10 -13.01
CA HIS A 105 -2.39 -4.70 -14.34
C HIS A 105 -1.84 -5.64 -15.43
N ASN A 106 -0.59 -6.08 -15.32
CA ASN A 106 -0.02 -7.09 -16.21
C ASN A 106 -0.78 -8.43 -16.16
N HIS A 107 -1.47 -8.68 -15.06
CA HIS A 107 -2.34 -9.83 -14.86
C HIS A 107 -3.83 -9.51 -15.09
N ASN A 108 -4.17 -8.42 -15.79
CA ASN A 108 -5.56 -8.04 -16.07
C ASN A 108 -6.40 -7.91 -14.78
N ARG A 109 -5.78 -7.40 -13.71
CA ARG A 109 -6.43 -7.14 -12.43
C ARG A 109 -6.33 -5.66 -12.08
N LEU A 110 -7.44 -5.06 -11.67
CA LEU A 110 -7.48 -3.67 -11.22
C LEU A 110 -7.66 -3.58 -9.71
N HIS A 111 -6.90 -2.69 -9.08
CA HIS A 111 -7.11 -2.28 -7.69
C HIS A 111 -8.00 -1.02 -7.69
N PRO A 112 -9.22 -1.05 -7.15
CA PRO A 112 -10.20 0.03 -7.34
C PRO A 112 -9.92 1.29 -6.51
N SER A 113 -9.18 1.14 -5.40
CA SER A 113 -8.87 2.26 -4.50
C SER A 113 -7.56 2.00 -3.78
N LEU A 114 -6.45 2.55 -4.29
CA LEU A 114 -5.18 2.52 -3.59
C LEU A 114 -5.14 3.69 -2.60
N GLY A 115 -4.84 3.40 -1.32
CA GLY A 115 -4.65 4.42 -0.30
C GLY A 115 -3.51 4.08 0.65
N PRO A 116 -3.11 5.01 1.55
CA PRO A 116 -2.00 4.76 2.48
C PRO A 116 -2.25 3.55 3.41
N ALA A 117 -3.51 3.26 3.74
CA ALA A 117 -3.88 2.11 4.57
C ALA A 117 -3.78 0.76 3.84
N SER A 118 -3.79 0.76 2.50
CA SER A 118 -3.70 -0.45 1.67
C SER A 118 -2.26 -0.79 1.27
N VAL A 119 -1.26 -0.12 1.87
CA VAL A 119 0.17 -0.38 1.66
C VAL A 119 0.82 -0.76 2.98
N VAL A 120 1.24 -2.02 3.09
CA VAL A 120 1.93 -2.58 4.26
C VAL A 120 3.43 -2.29 4.15
N LEU A 121 4.04 -1.93 5.28
CA LEU A 121 5.46 -1.62 5.43
C LEU A 121 6.12 -2.61 6.39
N ASN A 122 7.20 -3.24 5.93
CA ASN A 122 8.01 -4.15 6.75
C ASN A 122 8.84 -3.42 7.82
N THR A 123 9.15 -2.14 7.60
CA THR A 123 9.87 -1.28 8.54
C THR A 123 9.37 0.16 8.38
N ILE A 124 9.47 0.95 9.45
CA ILE A 124 9.23 2.39 9.44
C ILE A 124 10.48 3.21 9.80
N ILE A 125 11.62 2.52 9.97
CA ILE A 125 12.85 3.11 10.50
C ILE A 125 13.79 3.50 9.35
N ASP A 126 14.01 2.60 8.39
CA ASP A 126 14.99 2.77 7.32
C ASP A 126 14.39 2.40 5.95
N ALA A 127 14.47 3.36 5.03
CA ALA A 127 14.03 3.22 3.64
C ALA A 127 14.84 2.20 2.83
N THR A 128 16.08 1.91 3.24
CA THR A 128 17.00 1.00 2.53
C THR A 128 16.44 -0.43 2.48
N TYR A 129 15.85 -0.87 3.58
CA TYR A 129 15.25 -2.20 3.72
C TYR A 129 13.74 -2.20 3.46
N LEU A 130 13.18 -1.06 3.08
CA LEU A 130 11.74 -0.91 2.89
C LEU A 130 11.27 -1.67 1.64
N VAL A 131 10.32 -2.57 1.84
CA VAL A 131 9.60 -3.29 0.79
C VAL A 131 8.10 -3.06 1.00
N PRO A 132 7.53 -2.02 0.37
CA PRO A 132 6.11 -1.72 0.48
C PRO A 132 5.29 -2.77 -0.29
N ARG A 133 4.18 -3.21 0.30
CA ARG A 133 3.31 -4.24 -0.30
C ARG A 133 1.86 -3.77 -0.36
N VAL A 134 1.27 -3.86 -1.54
CA VAL A 134 -0.16 -3.62 -1.74
C VAL A 134 -0.96 -4.77 -1.12
N ARG A 135 -2.05 -4.42 -0.43
CA ARG A 135 -3.04 -5.35 0.14
C ARG A 135 -4.47 -4.91 -0.17
N ASP A 136 -5.46 -5.52 0.48
CA ASP A 136 -6.89 -5.18 0.39
C ASP A 136 -7.49 -5.44 -0.99
N LEU A 137 -7.31 -6.68 -1.47
CA LEU A 137 -7.73 -7.08 -2.81
C LEU A 137 -9.20 -7.53 -2.88
N ALA A 138 -9.97 -7.43 -1.80
CA ALA A 138 -11.37 -7.85 -1.75
C ALA A 138 -12.28 -7.18 -2.79
N PHE A 139 -11.92 -5.98 -3.27
CA PHE A 139 -12.68 -5.25 -4.30
C PHE A 139 -12.00 -5.23 -5.66
N SER A 140 -10.89 -5.95 -5.81
CA SER A 140 -10.17 -6.00 -7.08
C SER A 140 -11.01 -6.64 -8.18
N VAL A 141 -10.87 -6.09 -9.40
CA VAL A 141 -11.69 -6.45 -10.56
C VAL A 141 -10.84 -7.17 -11.60
N ASP A 142 -11.35 -8.28 -12.12
CA ASP A 142 -10.76 -8.96 -13.27
C ASP A 142 -11.27 -8.33 -14.56
N ILE A 143 -10.37 -7.75 -15.37
CA ILE A 143 -10.71 -7.05 -16.61
C ILE A 143 -10.64 -7.95 -17.85
N ARG A 144 -10.28 -9.23 -17.73
CA ARG A 144 -10.32 -10.17 -18.87
C ARG A 144 -11.72 -10.29 -19.46
N TYR A 145 -12.75 -10.12 -18.62
CA TYR A 145 -14.15 -10.23 -19.00
C TYR A 145 -14.79 -8.88 -19.38
N GLY A 146 -14.04 -7.78 -19.37
CA GLY A 146 -14.56 -6.42 -19.56
C GLY A 146 -13.93 -5.68 -20.75
N ARG A 147 -14.57 -5.73 -21.93
CA ARG A 147 -14.21 -4.86 -23.07
C ARG A 147 -14.51 -3.36 -22.85
N THR A 148 -15.08 -2.95 -21.71
CA THR A 148 -15.65 -1.60 -21.51
C THR A 148 -15.11 -0.84 -20.29
N VAL A 149 -14.19 -1.39 -19.49
CA VAL A 149 -13.82 -0.82 -18.16
C VAL A 149 -12.59 0.10 -18.18
N LEU A 150 -11.98 0.35 -19.35
CA LEU A 150 -10.77 1.19 -19.42
C LEU A 150 -11.04 2.68 -19.08
N PHE A 151 -12.29 3.15 -19.15
CA PHE A 151 -12.64 4.56 -18.92
C PHE A 151 -12.80 4.96 -17.44
N LEU A 152 -13.01 4.03 -16.51
CA LEU A 152 -13.35 4.39 -15.12
C LEU A 152 -12.14 4.58 -14.19
N VAL A 153 -10.97 4.03 -14.54
CA VAL A 153 -9.78 4.09 -13.66
C VAL A 153 -9.13 5.48 -13.67
N PHE A 154 -9.19 6.20 -14.79
CA PHE A 154 -8.61 7.55 -14.88
C PHE A 154 -9.45 8.63 -14.18
N SER A 155 -10.77 8.45 -14.06
CA SER A 155 -11.65 9.47 -13.47
C SER A 155 -11.52 9.60 -11.95
N ARG A 156 -11.09 8.56 -11.23
CA ARG A 156 -10.94 8.62 -9.76
C ARG A 156 -9.55 9.09 -9.29
N LEU A 157 -8.52 9.01 -10.12
CA LEU A 157 -7.19 9.52 -9.75
C LEU A 157 -7.14 11.05 -9.75
N VAL A 158 -7.96 11.71 -10.58
CA VAL A 158 -8.00 13.17 -10.70
C VAL A 158 -8.80 13.83 -9.56
N CYS A 159 -9.80 13.15 -8.99
CA CYS A 159 -10.69 13.74 -7.97
C CYS A 159 -10.20 13.61 -6.51
N SER A 160 -9.00 13.09 -6.23
CA SER A 160 -8.48 12.98 -4.85
C SER A 160 -7.30 13.90 -4.52
N PHE A 161 -6.96 14.83 -5.42
CA PHE A 161 -6.02 15.92 -5.16
C PHE A 161 -6.75 17.28 -5.18
N ASP A 162 -7.83 17.41 -4.40
CA ASP A 162 -8.32 18.74 -4.04
C ASP A 162 -7.50 19.26 -2.85
N PHE A 163 -6.49 20.05 -3.19
CA PHE A 163 -5.71 20.83 -2.25
C PHE A 163 -6.59 22.01 -1.78
N SER A 164 -7.38 21.81 -0.73
CA SER A 164 -8.07 22.92 -0.05
C SER A 164 -7.04 23.72 0.75
N GLY A 165 -6.27 24.54 0.03
CA GLY A 165 -5.48 25.64 0.57
C GLY A 165 -6.24 26.93 0.31
N THR A 166 -7.03 27.38 1.28
CA THR A 166 -7.57 28.75 1.28
C THR A 166 -6.42 29.71 1.59
N LEU A 167 -5.97 30.42 0.55
CA LEU A 167 -5.23 31.68 0.66
C LEU A 167 -6.24 32.82 0.74
N HIS A 168 -6.44 33.37 1.94
CA HIS A 168 -6.46 34.80 2.29
C HIS A 168 -6.95 34.99 3.72
#